data_AF-A0A0D0C6K5-F1
#
_entry.id   AF-A0A0D0C6K5-F1
#
_cell.length_a   1.000
_cell.length_b   1.000
_cell.length_c   1.000
_cell.angle_alpha   90.00
_cell.angle_beta   90.00
_cell.angle_gamma   90.00
#
_symmetry.space_group_name_H-M   'P 1'
#
loop_
_entity.id
_entity.type
_entity.pdbx_description
1 polymer ?
#
loop_
_entity_poly.entity_id
_entity_poly.type
_entity_poly.pdbx_seq_one_letter_code
_entity_poly.pdbx_strand_id
1 'polypeptide(L)'
;MACWCSHSICYRFHCIPVAEGRNDVFSALVTCWPKAPERVVYNFACALGPYCWTWEPEFFADTQFVIDGFHSSGHTRCSTASFLKTYADVDPALSKINSSAAECGNSGLARIRKSISYMGQERAILYCWAFLCIWNRQRINAIIEKSQGSMVHTS
;
A
#
# COMPACT_ATOMS: atom_id res chain seq x y z
N MET A 1 8.50 -5.31 2.41
CA MET A 1 7.15 -4.78 2.16
C MET A 1 7.20 -3.25 2.15
N ALA A 2 6.41 -2.60 1.31
CA ALA A 2 6.28 -1.14 1.29
C ALA A 2 4.80 -0.75 1.26
N CYS A 3 4.47 0.34 1.97
CA CYS A 3 3.11 0.87 2.05
C CYS A 3 3.01 2.08 1.12
N TRP A 4 2.04 2.03 0.22
CA TRP A 4 1.86 3.00 -0.85
C TRP A 4 0.51 3.68 -0.73
N CYS A 5 0.42 4.94 -1.12
CA CYS A 5 -0.85 5.62 -1.33
C CYS A 5 -1.36 5.41 -2.77
N SER A 6 -2.61 5.79 -3.04
CA SER A 6 -3.21 5.74 -4.38
C SER A 6 -2.45 6.55 -5.44
N HIS A 7 -1.66 7.54 -5.03
CA HIS A 7 -0.80 8.34 -5.91
C HIS A 7 0.58 7.70 -6.17
N SER A 8 0.79 6.43 -5.76
CA SER A 8 2.06 5.72 -5.88
C SER A 8 3.23 6.37 -5.12
N ILE A 9 2.92 7.09 -4.04
CA ILE A 9 3.90 7.62 -3.08
C ILE A 9 4.08 6.58 -1.98
N CYS A 10 5.33 6.22 -1.69
CA CYS A 10 5.66 5.31 -0.60
C CYS A 10 5.66 6.08 0.73
N TYR A 11 4.82 5.68 1.68
CA TYR A 11 4.84 6.25 3.02
C TYR A 11 5.95 5.65 3.88
N ARG A 12 6.14 4.33 3.79
CA ARG A 12 7.13 3.60 4.58
C ARG A 12 7.44 2.26 3.94
N PHE A 13 8.62 1.72 4.24
CA PHE A 13 8.96 0.34 3.95
C PHE A 13 9.38 -0.39 5.24
N HIS A 14 9.18 -1.70 5.23
CA HIS A 14 9.54 -2.62 6.30
C HIS A 14 10.31 -3.80 5.70
N CYS A 15 11.50 -4.06 6.22
CA CYS A 15 12.32 -5.22 5.84
C CYS A 15 11.83 -6.44 6.61
N ILE A 16 11.26 -7.40 5.88
CA ILE A 16 10.77 -8.66 6.46
C ILE A 16 11.95 -9.65 6.48
N PRO A 17 12.35 -10.19 7.64
CA PRO A 17 13.54 -11.03 7.75
C PRO A 17 13.33 -12.46 7.24
N VAL A 18 12.11 -13.00 7.28
CA VAL A 18 11.84 -14.41 6.97
C VAL A 18 10.71 -14.57 5.95
N ALA A 19 9.47 -14.28 6.37
CA ALA A 19 8.29 -14.45 5.53
C ALA A 19 7.23 -13.42 5.91
N GLU A 20 6.45 -12.99 4.91
CA GLU A 20 5.36 -12.04 5.10
C GLU A 20 4.21 -12.71 5.86
N GLY A 21 3.88 -12.16 7.02
CA GLY A 21 2.73 -12.55 7.83
C GLY A 21 1.80 -11.38 8.12
N ARG A 22 0.70 -11.67 8.84
CA ARG A 22 -0.25 -10.64 9.30
C ARG A 22 0.41 -9.65 10.26
N ASN A 23 1.35 -10.13 11.06
CA ASN A 23 2.03 -9.32 12.06
C ASN A 23 2.90 -8.23 11.44
N ASP A 24 3.52 -8.47 10.27
CA ASP A 24 4.36 -7.46 9.60
C ASP A 24 3.53 -6.25 9.17
N VAL A 25 2.36 -6.49 8.56
CA VAL A 25 1.44 -5.43 8.13
C VAL A 25 0.81 -4.75 9.34
N PHE A 26 0.35 -5.51 10.33
CA PHE A 26 -0.20 -4.97 11.57
C PHE A 26 0.81 -4.05 12.27
N SER A 27 2.04 -4.55 12.51
CA SER A 27 3.11 -3.79 13.15
C SER A 27 3.46 -2.54 12.35
N ALA A 28 3.48 -2.62 11.02
CA ALA A 28 3.65 -1.45 10.17
C ALA A 28 2.51 -0.43 10.39
N LEU A 29 1.24 -0.85 10.36
CA LEU A 29 0.10 0.06 10.53
C LEU A 29 0.13 0.80 11.87
N VAL A 30 0.35 0.09 12.99
CA VAL A 30 0.32 0.69 14.33
C VAL A 30 1.55 1.54 14.65
N THR A 31 2.71 1.24 14.05
CA THR A 31 3.96 2.00 14.31
C THR A 31 4.20 3.15 13.33
N CYS A 32 3.49 3.18 12.20
CA CYS A 32 3.70 4.17 11.16
C CYS A 32 2.62 5.25 11.12
N TRP A 33 1.42 4.98 11.63
CA TRP A 33 0.33 5.95 11.65
C TRP A 33 -0.15 6.24 13.07
N PRO A 34 -0.34 7.53 13.44
CA PRO A 34 -0.94 7.89 14.72
C PRO A 34 -2.43 7.56 14.78
N LYS A 35 -3.10 7.48 13.63
CA LYS A 35 -4.49 7.04 13.47
C LYS A 35 -4.55 6.06 12.30
N ALA A 36 -5.27 4.96 12.47
CA ALA A 36 -5.39 3.96 11.41
C ALA A 36 -5.92 4.58 10.10
N PRO A 37 -5.43 4.13 8.93
CA PRO A 37 -6.01 4.51 7.66
C PRO A 37 -7.49 4.12 7.60
N GLU A 38 -8.34 4.95 7.00
CA GLU A 38 -9.74 4.61 6.77
C GLU A 38 -9.90 3.32 5.94
N ARG A 39 -8.96 3.08 5.02
CA ARG A 39 -8.97 1.91 4.15
C ARG A 39 -7.58 1.35 3.93
N VAL A 40 -7.48 0.04 4.05
CA VAL A 40 -6.27 -0.74 3.74
C VAL A 40 -6.59 -1.70 2.61
N VAL A 41 -5.95 -1.48 1.45
CA VAL A 41 -6.03 -2.38 0.29
C VAL A 41 -4.82 -3.31 0.32
N TYR A 42 -5.06 -4.62 0.47
CA TYR A 42 -3.99 -5.60 0.61
C TYR A 42 -4.42 -6.99 0.16
N ASN A 43 -3.52 -7.72 -0.52
CA ASN A 43 -3.83 -9.04 -1.08
C ASN A 43 -4.30 -10.04 -0.01
N PHE A 44 -3.76 -9.98 1.19
CA PHE A 44 -4.15 -10.84 2.30
C PHE A 44 -5.06 -10.14 3.33
N ALA A 45 -5.82 -9.13 2.89
CA ALA A 45 -6.71 -8.33 3.73
C ALA A 45 -7.78 -9.17 4.46
N CYS A 46 -8.28 -10.25 3.87
CA CYS A 46 -9.29 -11.12 4.48
C CYS A 46 -8.85 -11.74 5.81
N ALA A 47 -7.55 -11.99 5.98
CA ALA A 47 -6.99 -12.52 7.22
C ALA A 47 -6.37 -11.42 8.09
N LEU A 48 -5.96 -10.31 7.49
CA LEU A 48 -5.43 -9.14 8.19
C LEU A 48 -6.52 -8.40 8.97
N GLY A 49 -7.68 -8.15 8.37
CA GLY A 49 -8.75 -7.37 9.01
C GLY A 49 -9.20 -7.96 10.35
N PRO A 50 -9.62 -9.25 10.39
CA PRO A 50 -9.98 -9.92 11.64
C PRO A 50 -8.85 -9.91 12.67
N TYR A 51 -7.60 -10.02 12.22
CA TYR A 51 -6.43 -9.94 13.10
C TYR A 51 -6.29 -8.55 13.71
N CYS A 52 -6.29 -7.49 12.90
CA CYS A 52 -6.21 -6.10 13.35
C CYS A 52 -7.34 -5.74 14.32
N TRP A 53 -8.59 -6.08 14.00
CA TRP A 53 -9.74 -5.80 14.87
C TRP A 53 -9.72 -6.59 16.19
N THR A 54 -9.06 -7.75 16.24
CA THR A 54 -8.94 -8.52 17.48
C THR A 54 -7.85 -7.95 18.41
N TRP A 55 -6.72 -7.53 17.85
CA TRP A 55 -5.58 -7.06 18.63
C TRP A 55 -5.68 -5.60 19.05
N GLU A 56 -6.16 -4.72 18.16
CA GLU A 56 -6.25 -3.28 18.40
C GLU A 56 -7.60 -2.74 17.92
N PRO A 57 -8.72 -3.18 18.55
CA PRO A 57 -10.08 -2.85 18.10
C PRO A 57 -10.34 -1.35 18.05
N GLU A 58 -9.86 -0.59 19.04
CA GLU A 58 -10.07 0.86 19.10
C GLU A 58 -9.32 1.60 17.97
N PHE A 59 -8.07 1.21 17.71
CA PHE A 59 -7.27 1.82 16.66
C PHE A 59 -7.86 1.56 15.27
N PHE A 60 -8.37 0.35 15.02
CA PHE A 60 -8.90 -0.07 13.72
C PHE A 60 -10.43 -0.02 13.61
N ALA A 61 -11.13 0.59 14.55
CA ALA A 61 -12.59 0.61 14.62
C ALA A 61 -13.24 1.10 13.31
N ASP A 62 -12.65 2.15 12.72
CA ASP A 62 -13.13 2.76 11.48
C ASP A 62 -12.33 2.33 10.24
N THR A 63 -11.50 1.29 10.35
CA THR A 63 -10.65 0.82 9.24
C THR A 63 -11.32 -0.27 8.42
N GLN A 64 -11.48 -0.02 7.13
CA GLN A 64 -11.94 -1.01 6.17
C GLN A 64 -10.77 -1.77 5.54
N PHE A 65 -10.77 -3.10 5.66
CA PHE A 65 -9.79 -3.97 5.03
C PHE A 65 -10.38 -4.62 3.76
N VAL A 66 -9.74 -4.41 2.62
CA VAL A 66 -10.21 -4.92 1.33
C VAL A 66 -9.07 -5.53 0.52
N ILE A 67 -9.40 -6.59 -0.20
CA ILE A 67 -8.53 -7.27 -1.16
C ILE A 67 -8.56 -6.48 -2.47
N ASP A 68 -7.38 -6.27 -3.02
CA ASP A 68 -7.20 -5.70 -4.35
C ASP A 68 -7.95 -6.51 -5.44
N GLY A 69 -8.52 -5.81 -6.41
CA GLY A 69 -9.34 -6.40 -7.47
C GLY A 69 -8.58 -7.36 -8.39
N PHE A 70 -7.25 -7.22 -8.53
CA PHE A 70 -6.46 -8.13 -9.36
C PHE A 70 -6.23 -9.49 -8.70
N HIS A 71 -6.21 -9.53 -7.37
CA HIS A 71 -5.90 -10.73 -6.60
C HIS A 71 -7.15 -11.46 -6.10
N SER A 72 -8.35 -10.91 -6.31
CA SER A 72 -9.61 -11.49 -5.82
C SER A 72 -9.90 -12.89 -6.36
N SER A 73 -9.44 -13.23 -7.57
CA SER A 73 -9.64 -14.55 -8.18
C SER A 73 -8.97 -15.70 -7.42
N GLY A 74 -7.89 -15.42 -6.68
CA GLY A 74 -7.18 -16.39 -5.84
C GLY A 74 -7.89 -16.69 -4.51
N HIS A 75 -8.92 -15.92 -4.15
CA HIS A 75 -9.57 -15.96 -2.84
C HIS A 75 -10.94 -16.63 -2.90
N THR A 76 -10.98 -17.90 -3.31
CA THR A 76 -12.24 -18.65 -3.53
C THR A 76 -13.02 -18.98 -2.24
N ARG A 77 -12.38 -18.89 -1.08
CA ARG A 77 -12.99 -19.18 0.24
C ARG A 77 -13.22 -17.93 1.09
N CYS A 78 -12.92 -16.75 0.56
CA CYS A 78 -13.08 -15.50 1.30
C CYS A 78 -14.47 -14.91 1.06
N SER A 79 -15.00 -14.22 2.07
CA SER A 79 -16.28 -13.52 1.95
C SER A 79 -16.21 -12.42 0.89
N THR A 80 -17.31 -12.21 0.16
CA THR A 80 -17.43 -11.13 -0.83
C THR A 80 -17.27 -9.75 -0.21
N ALA A 81 -17.57 -9.62 1.09
CA ALA A 81 -17.34 -8.42 1.89
C ALA A 81 -15.85 -8.07 2.08
N SER A 82 -14.93 -8.93 1.68
CA SER A 82 -13.49 -8.62 1.67
C SER A 82 -13.00 -8.09 0.32
N PHE A 83 -13.80 -8.06 -0.74
CA PHE A 83 -13.33 -7.62 -2.06
C PHE A 83 -13.65 -6.16 -2.32
N LEU A 84 -12.64 -5.38 -2.76
CA LEU A 84 -12.82 -3.98 -3.15
C LEU A 84 -13.88 -3.84 -4.26
N LYS A 85 -13.92 -4.80 -5.19
CA LYS A 85 -14.87 -4.80 -6.31
C LYS A 85 -16.34 -4.80 -5.85
N THR A 86 -16.67 -5.61 -4.85
CA THR A 86 -18.03 -5.67 -4.28
C THR A 86 -18.49 -4.31 -3.76
N TYR A 87 -17.59 -3.55 -3.13
CA TYR A 87 -17.91 -2.20 -2.65
C TYR A 87 -17.95 -1.19 -3.79
N ALA A 88 -17.10 -1.34 -4.81
CA ALA A 88 -17.10 -0.47 -5.98
C ALA A 88 -18.39 -0.57 -6.81
N ASP A 89 -19.09 -1.71 -6.75
CA ASP A 89 -20.41 -1.89 -7.37
C ASP A 89 -21.49 -1.02 -6.70
N VAL A 90 -21.30 -0.63 -5.44
CA VAL A 90 -22.24 0.21 -4.66
C VAL A 90 -21.77 1.66 -4.61
N ASP A 91 -20.47 1.89 -4.41
CA ASP A 91 -19.84 3.21 -4.43
C ASP A 91 -18.82 3.30 -5.58
N PRO A 92 -19.22 3.91 -6.71
CA PRO A 92 -18.35 4.09 -7.86
C PRO A 92 -17.08 4.90 -7.57
N ALA A 93 -17.02 5.71 -6.49
CA ALA A 93 -15.79 6.41 -6.13
C ALA A 93 -14.66 5.44 -5.77
N LEU A 94 -14.99 4.27 -5.23
CA LEU A 94 -14.00 3.24 -4.87
C LEU A 94 -13.36 2.59 -6.09
N SER A 95 -14.04 2.58 -7.24
CA SER A 95 -13.44 2.12 -8.51
C SER A 95 -12.29 3.02 -8.99
N LYS A 96 -12.24 4.28 -8.53
CA LYS A 96 -11.19 5.24 -8.88
C LYS A 96 -9.94 5.10 -8.00
N ILE A 97 -9.99 4.28 -6.95
CA ILE A 97 -8.82 4.00 -6.13
C ILE A 97 -7.82 3.21 -6.98
N ASN A 98 -6.62 3.73 -7.10
CA ASN A 98 -5.50 3.03 -7.75
C ASN A 98 -5.03 1.87 -6.88
N SER A 99 -5.72 0.74 -6.94
CA SER A 99 -5.37 -0.47 -6.20
C SER A 99 -4.06 -1.10 -6.69
N SER A 100 -3.66 -0.82 -7.93
CA SER A 100 -2.37 -1.22 -8.52
C SER A 100 -1.18 -0.36 -8.08
N ALA A 101 -1.37 0.68 -7.26
CA ALA A 101 -0.28 1.54 -6.80
C ALA A 101 0.84 0.75 -6.11
N ALA A 102 0.47 -0.26 -5.31
CA ALA A 102 1.42 -1.13 -4.63
C ALA A 102 2.18 -2.03 -5.61
N GLU A 103 1.51 -2.59 -6.61
CA GLU A 103 2.14 -3.42 -7.65
C GLU A 103 3.15 -2.61 -8.47
N CYS A 104 2.76 -1.42 -8.92
CA CYS A 104 3.64 -0.50 -9.65
C CYS A 104 4.84 -0.06 -8.78
N GLY A 105 4.61 0.26 -7.50
CA GLY A 105 5.68 0.61 -6.56
C GLY A 105 6.64 -0.56 -6.32
N ASN A 106 6.10 -1.77 -6.15
CA ASN A 106 6.89 -2.98 -5.93
C ASN A 106 7.73 -3.37 -7.15
N SER A 107 7.24 -3.15 -8.37
CA SER A 107 8.07 -3.33 -9.58
C SER A 107 9.23 -2.31 -9.61
N GLY A 108 9.02 -1.09 -9.12
CA GLY A 108 10.07 -0.11 -8.85
C GLY A 108 11.14 -0.67 -7.89
N LEU A 109 10.72 -1.22 -6.76
CA LEU A 109 11.63 -1.85 -5.78
C LEU A 109 12.35 -3.08 -6.33
N ALA A 110 11.73 -3.84 -7.24
CA ALA A 110 12.37 -4.98 -7.88
C ALA A 110 13.65 -4.58 -8.65
N ARG A 111 13.72 -3.35 -9.18
CA ARG A 111 14.89 -2.82 -9.90
C ARG A 111 16.14 -2.71 -9.03
N ILE A 112 15.98 -2.46 -7.74
CA ILE A 112 17.10 -2.32 -6.79
C ILE A 112 17.39 -3.60 -6.02
N ARG A 113 16.56 -4.64 -6.17
CA ARG A 113 16.67 -5.91 -5.43
C ARG A 113 18.06 -6.54 -5.56
N LYS A 114 18.64 -6.52 -6.77
CA LYS A 114 19.97 -7.11 -7.00
C LYS A 114 21.06 -6.32 -6.28
N SER A 115 21.04 -4.99 -6.36
CA SER A 115 22.00 -4.14 -5.64
C SER A 115 21.94 -4.37 -4.14
N ILE A 116 20.73 -4.43 -3.58
CA ILE A 116 20.51 -4.68 -2.14
C ILE A 116 21.02 -6.05 -1.71
N SER A 117 20.90 -7.08 -2.56
CA SER A 117 21.31 -8.45 -2.21
C SER A 117 22.81 -8.61 -1.91
N TYR A 118 23.63 -7.64 -2.33
CA TYR A 118 25.07 -7.61 -2.05
C TYR A 118 25.45 -6.71 -0.86
N MET A 119 24.46 -6.11 -0.17
CA MET A 119 24.68 -5.18 0.92
C MET A 119 24.38 -5.83 2.27
N GLY A 120 25.13 -5.45 3.31
CA GLY A 120 24.70 -5.69 4.68
C GLY A 120 23.42 -4.92 5.01
N GLN A 121 22.66 -5.40 6.01
CA GLN A 121 21.32 -4.88 6.35
C GLN A 121 21.27 -3.35 6.51
N GLU A 122 22.24 -2.76 7.21
CA GLU A 122 22.30 -1.30 7.43
C GLU A 122 22.39 -0.52 6.12
N ARG A 123 23.31 -0.91 5.24
CA ARG A 123 23.49 -0.28 3.92
C ARG A 123 22.29 -0.52 3.02
N ALA A 124 21.69 -1.71 3.08
CA ALA A 124 20.46 -2.04 2.37
C ALA A 124 19.31 -1.10 2.77
N ILE A 125 19.12 -0.86 4.08
CA ILE A 125 18.08 0.03 4.61
C ILE A 125 18.30 1.46 4.11
N LEU A 126 19.53 1.99 4.21
CA LEU A 126 19.86 3.34 3.74
C LEU A 126 19.65 3.48 2.23
N TYR A 127 20.06 2.48 1.46
CA TYR A 127 19.90 2.48 0.00
C TYR A 127 18.42 2.45 -0.41
N CYS A 128 17.62 1.59 0.21
CA CYS A 128 16.16 1.56 0.02
C CYS A 128 15.51 2.90 0.35
N TRP A 129 15.89 3.50 1.49
CA TRP A 129 15.38 4.80 1.91
C TRP A 129 15.70 5.89 0.88
N ALA A 130 16.96 5.99 0.44
CA ALA A 130 17.38 6.98 -0.55
C ALA A 130 16.64 6.80 -1.89
N PHE A 131 16.49 5.56 -2.36
CA PHE A 131 15.72 5.25 -3.57
C PHE A 131 14.26 5.70 -3.46
N LEU A 132 13.61 5.39 -2.33
CA LEU A 132 12.21 5.75 -2.10
C LEU A 132 12.02 7.27 -1.96
N CYS A 133 12.97 7.98 -1.35
CA CYS A 133 12.95 9.45 -1.31
C CYS A 133 12.98 10.07 -2.72
N ILE A 134 13.85 9.56 -3.60
CA ILE A 134 13.94 10.01 -4.99
C ILE A 134 12.66 9.67 -5.75
N TRP A 135 12.15 8.44 -5.59
CA TRP A 135 10.89 8.00 -6.19
C TRP A 135 9.74 8.93 -5.80
N ASN A 136 9.58 9.19 -4.50
CA ASN A 136 8.52 10.03 -3.99
C ASN A 136 8.62 11.45 -4.54
N ARG A 137 9.83 12.04 -4.61
CA ARG A 137 10.03 13.36 -5.20
C ARG A 137 9.61 13.39 -6.67
N GLN A 138 9.99 12.40 -7.46
CA GLN A 138 9.59 12.30 -8.86
C GLN A 138 8.07 12.18 -9.02
N ARG A 139 7.42 11.36 -8.19
CA ARG A 139 5.95 11.21 -8.21
C ARG A 139 5.24 12.50 -7.83
N ILE A 140 5.69 13.18 -6.78
CA ILE A 140 5.13 14.45 -6.33
C ILE A 140 5.25 15.51 -7.44
N ASN A 141 6.43 15.64 -8.06
CA ASN A 141 6.63 16.59 -9.16
C ASN A 141 5.69 16.30 -10.34
N ALA A 142 5.56 15.03 -10.75
CA ALA A 142 4.66 14.65 -11.83
C ALA A 142 3.18 14.92 -11.51
N ILE A 143 2.78 14.84 -10.24
CA ILE A 143 1.42 15.22 -9.80
C ILE A 143 1.24 16.74 -9.89
N ILE A 144 2.22 17.52 -9.41
CA ILE A 144 2.18 18.98 -9.46
C ILE A 144 2.09 19.48 -10.91
N GLU A 145 2.92 18.93 -11.80
CA GLU A 145 2.91 19.27 -13.24
C GLU A 145 1.56 19.00 -13.90
N LYS A 146 0.93 17.85 -13.60
CA LYS A 146 -0.41 17.52 -14.10
C LYS A 146 -1.50 18.47 -13.59
N SER A 147 -1.42 18.86 -12.32
CA SER A 147 -2.35 19.81 -11.71
C SER A 147 -2.21 21.20 -12.34
N GLN A 148 -0.99 21.64 -12.65
CA GLN A 148 -0.74 22.91 -13.32
C GLN A 148 -1.18 22.91 -14.79
N GLY A 149 -0.91 21.83 -15.53
CA GLY A 149 -1.36 21.68 -16.92
C GLY A 149 -2.87 21.61 -17.08
N SER A 150 -3.59 21.06 -16.08
CA SER A 150 -5.06 21.02 -16.11
C SER A 150 -5.71 22.39 -15.92
N MET A 151 -5.05 23.33 -15.23
CA MET A 151 -5.55 24.70 -15.04
C MET A 151 -5.42 25.57 -16.30
N VAL A 152 -4.50 25.25 -17.21
CA VAL A 152 -4.27 26.01 -18.45
C VAL A 152 -5.25 25.64 -19.57
N HIS A 153 -5.88 24.46 -19.50
CA HIS A 153 -6.82 23.98 -20.53
C HIS A 153 -8.30 24.20 -20.19
N THR A 154 -8.62 24.79 -19.03
CA THR A 154 -9.99 25.12 -18.60
C THR A 154 -10.35 26.60 -18.72
N SER A 155 -9.50 27.42 -19.33
CA SER A 155 -9.70 28.85 -19.56
C SER A 155 -9.88 29.19 -21.04
#